data_AF-A0A6H1ZB74-F1
#
_entry.id   AF-A0A6H1ZB74-F1
#
_cell.length_a   1.000
_cell.length_b   1.000
_cell.length_c   1.000
_cell.angle_alpha   90.00
_cell.angle_beta   90.00
_cell.angle_gamma   90.00
#
_symmetry.space_group_name_H-M   'P 1'
#
loop_
_entity.id
_entity.type
_entity.pdbx_description
1 polymer ?
#
loop_
_entity_poly.entity_id
_entity_poly.type
_entity_poly.pdbx_seq_one_letter_code
_entity_poly.pdbx_strand_id
1 'polypeptide(L)'
;MKKRILACAALLFAAFSPAMAEDGCQPLDKVLAGLAASGAPKSAIVSMPDPEMTRKYLELLPLKPPAGSQPSGMLFATAKGGVVAGLIEPQGCIRHYAIVPHDKHNKALSQVFRDV
;
A
#
# COMPACT_ATOMS: atom_id res chain seq x y z
N MET A 1 -32.41 -45.91 -7.50
CA MET A 1 -31.34 -45.75 -6.47
C MET A 1 -30.19 -44.97 -7.10
N LYS A 2 -29.66 -43.94 -6.41
CA LYS A 2 -28.25 -43.43 -6.46
C LYS A 2 -27.72 -43.01 -7.87
N LYS A 3 -27.25 -41.78 -8.14
CA LYS A 3 -26.45 -40.83 -7.34
C LYS A 3 -26.60 -39.41 -7.88
N ARG A 4 -26.63 -38.44 -6.96
CA ARG A 4 -26.48 -37.00 -7.21
C ARG A 4 -25.02 -36.71 -7.56
N ILE A 5 -24.77 -35.90 -8.57
CA ILE A 5 -23.50 -35.18 -8.72
C ILE A 5 -23.82 -33.70 -8.56
N LEU A 6 -23.77 -33.27 -7.30
CA LEU A 6 -23.51 -31.90 -6.92
C LEU A 6 -22.01 -31.64 -7.20
N ALA A 7 -21.69 -30.43 -7.65
CA ALA A 7 -20.39 -29.73 -7.59
C ALA A 7 -19.91 -29.26 -8.96
N CYS A 8 -20.27 -28.03 -9.31
CA CYS A 8 -19.33 -27.16 -10.01
C CYS A 8 -19.73 -25.68 -9.83
N ALA A 9 -18.69 -24.86 -9.66
CA ALA A 9 -18.68 -23.41 -9.87
C ALA A 9 -19.27 -22.51 -8.76
N ALA A 10 -18.78 -22.61 -7.53
CA ALA A 10 -18.96 -21.53 -6.54
C ALA A 10 -17.75 -21.35 -5.59
N LEU A 11 -16.53 -21.52 -6.09
CA LEU A 11 -15.30 -21.16 -5.38
C LEU A 11 -14.33 -20.73 -6.45
N LEU A 12 -14.22 -19.42 -6.71
CA LEU A 12 -13.06 -18.72 -7.30
C LEU A 12 -13.44 -17.26 -7.60
N PHE A 13 -13.98 -16.56 -6.60
CA PHE A 13 -13.74 -15.12 -6.49
C PHE A 13 -12.82 -14.93 -5.29
N ALA A 14 -11.58 -15.40 -5.43
CA ALA A 14 -10.50 -14.87 -4.62
C ALA A 14 -10.35 -13.41 -5.03
N ALA A 15 -11.02 -12.52 -4.30
CA ALA A 15 -10.77 -11.10 -4.37
C ALA A 15 -9.28 -10.92 -4.09
N PHE A 16 -8.50 -10.68 -5.14
CA PHE A 16 -7.09 -10.34 -5.08
C PHE A 16 -6.99 -8.97 -4.42
N SER A 17 -7.15 -8.95 -3.09
CA SER A 17 -6.84 -7.78 -2.29
C SER A 17 -5.32 -7.71 -2.27
N PRO A 18 -4.69 -6.66 -2.82
CA PRO A 18 -3.25 -6.48 -2.68
C PRO A 18 -2.93 -6.43 -1.18
N ALA A 19 -2.36 -7.52 -0.67
CA ALA A 19 -2.01 -7.64 0.74
C ALA A 19 -0.76 -6.79 0.99
N MET A 20 -0.80 -5.96 2.03
CA MET A 20 0.40 -5.25 2.48
C MET A 20 1.34 -6.25 3.15
N ALA A 21 2.61 -6.23 2.78
CA ALA A 21 3.64 -6.96 3.48
C ALA A 21 3.94 -6.27 4.82
N GLU A 22 4.19 -7.04 5.87
CA GLU A 22 4.69 -6.54 7.14
C GLU A 22 6.20 -6.76 7.21
N ASP A 23 6.92 -5.71 7.55
CA ASP A 23 8.35 -5.76 7.79
C ASP A 23 8.59 -4.89 9.01
N GLY A 24 9.08 -5.50 10.10
CA GLY A 24 8.98 -4.94 11.45
C GLY A 24 9.34 -3.46 11.51
N CYS A 25 8.59 -2.68 12.29
CA CYS A 25 8.63 -1.21 12.41
C CYS A 25 10.03 -0.61 12.15
N GLN A 26 10.28 -0.19 10.90
CA GLN A 26 11.52 0.44 10.48
C GLN A 26 11.38 1.95 10.66
N PRO A 27 12.27 2.60 11.43
CA PRO A 27 12.31 4.06 11.52
C PRO A 27 12.34 4.71 10.13
N LEU A 28 11.54 5.77 9.93
CA LEU A 28 11.41 6.42 8.63
C LEU A 28 12.77 6.87 8.07
N ASP A 29 13.65 7.40 8.92
CA ASP A 29 15.01 7.81 8.56
C ASP A 29 15.85 6.65 8.03
N LYS A 30 15.73 5.45 8.61
CA LYS A 30 16.42 4.24 8.11
C LYS A 30 15.88 3.81 6.76
N VAL A 31 14.57 3.88 6.54
CA VAL A 31 13.96 3.56 5.24
C VAL A 31 14.45 4.55 4.18
N LEU A 32 14.43 5.85 4.49
CA LEU A 32 14.93 6.89 3.61
C LEU A 32 16.42 6.72 3.30
N ALA A 33 17.24 6.36 4.30
CA ALA A 33 18.66 6.09 4.11
C ALA A 33 18.90 4.84 3.25
N GLY A 34 18.12 3.77 3.44
CA GLY A 34 18.19 2.55 2.62
C GLY A 34 17.81 2.79 1.17
N LEU A 35 16.77 3.59 0.93
CA LEU A 35 16.38 4.02 -0.42
C LEU A 35 17.44 4.92 -1.07
N ALA A 36 18.03 5.84 -0.32
CA ALA A 36 19.14 6.65 -0.84
C ALA A 36 20.36 5.79 -1.19
N ALA A 37 20.69 4.80 -0.36
CA ALA A 37 21.79 3.87 -0.59
C ALA A 37 21.57 2.94 -1.79
N SER A 38 20.32 2.66 -2.16
CA SER A 38 19.99 1.89 -3.37
C SER A 38 20.10 2.71 -4.67
N GLY A 39 20.48 3.98 -4.58
CA GLY A 39 20.59 4.89 -5.72
C GLY A 39 19.26 5.52 -6.14
N ALA A 40 18.20 5.39 -5.32
CA ALA A 40 16.94 6.08 -5.60
C ALA A 40 17.16 7.61 -5.43
N PRO A 41 16.85 8.43 -6.45
CA PRO A 41 16.94 9.87 -6.31
C PRO A 41 15.92 10.34 -5.26
N LYS A 42 16.26 11.36 -4.47
CA LYS A 42 15.34 11.89 -3.44
C LYS A 42 13.98 12.30 -4.02
N SER A 43 13.95 12.77 -5.27
CA SER A 43 12.72 13.12 -5.99
C SER A 43 11.82 11.92 -6.30
N ALA A 44 12.34 10.69 -6.25
CA ALA A 44 11.56 9.48 -6.38
C ALA A 44 10.89 9.05 -5.06
N ILE A 45 11.13 9.79 -3.97
CA ILE A 45 10.57 9.54 -2.65
C ILE A 45 9.68 10.72 -2.23
N VAL A 46 8.42 10.45 -1.93
CA VAL A 46 7.44 11.46 -1.52
C VAL A 46 6.73 10.97 -0.26
N SER A 47 6.64 11.82 0.76
CA SER A 47 5.79 11.55 1.93
C SER A 47 4.50 12.34 1.84
N MET A 48 3.42 11.71 2.30
CA MET A 48 2.09 12.30 2.48
C MET A 48 1.70 12.12 3.95
N PRO A 49 2.11 13.04 4.85
CA PRO A 49 1.87 12.95 6.29
C PRO A 49 0.47 13.46 6.65
N ASP A 50 -0.55 12.94 5.97
CA ASP A 50 -1.95 13.34 6.17
C ASP A 50 -2.83 12.08 6.34
N PRO A 51 -3.44 11.89 7.53
CA PRO A 51 -4.28 10.73 7.80
C PRO A 51 -5.53 10.62 6.92
N GLU A 52 -6.14 11.75 6.54
CA GLU A 52 -7.35 11.77 5.71
C GLU A 52 -7.02 11.36 4.27
N MET A 53 -5.99 11.98 3.68
CA MET A 53 -5.50 11.61 2.36
C MET A 53 -4.99 10.17 2.34
N THR A 54 -4.36 9.70 3.41
CA THR A 54 -3.89 8.31 3.56
C THR A 54 -5.06 7.34 3.53
N ARG A 55 -6.09 7.57 4.35
CA ARG A 55 -7.30 6.73 4.36
C ARG A 55 -7.95 6.70 2.97
N LYS A 56 -8.10 7.86 2.33
CA LYS A 56 -8.70 7.96 0.99
C LYS A 56 -7.89 7.19 -0.06
N TYR A 57 -6.55 7.31 -0.03
CA TYR A 57 -5.67 6.58 -0.94
C TYR A 57 -5.83 5.05 -0.78
N LEU A 58 -5.90 4.58 0.47
CA LEU A 58 -6.09 3.16 0.78
C LEU A 58 -7.45 2.64 0.29
N GLU A 59 -8.51 3.41 0.49
CA GLU A 59 -9.87 3.10 -0.01
C GLU A 59 -9.92 2.99 -1.55
N LEU A 60 -9.22 3.88 -2.26
CA LEU A 60 -9.17 3.89 -3.73
C LEU A 60 -8.39 2.73 -4.34
N LEU A 61 -7.45 2.14 -3.60
CA LEU A 61 -6.63 0.99 -4.04
C LEU A 61 -7.02 -0.35 -3.38
N PRO A 62 -8.25 -0.44 -2.88
CA PRO A 62 -8.70 -1.40 -1.86
C PRO A 62 -7.61 -2.00 -0.96
N LEU A 63 -6.66 -1.17 -0.52
CA LEU A 63 -5.57 -1.59 0.37
C LEU A 63 -6.11 -1.62 1.80
N LYS A 64 -5.98 -2.77 2.46
CA LYS A 64 -6.39 -2.92 3.86
C LYS A 64 -5.16 -2.79 4.75
N PRO A 65 -5.11 -1.78 5.64
CA PRO A 65 -4.14 -1.76 6.71
C PRO A 65 -4.22 -3.06 7.52
N PRO A 66 -3.08 -3.68 7.86
CA PRO A 66 -3.06 -4.82 8.76
C PRO A 66 -3.64 -4.48 10.14
N ALA A 67 -4.11 -5.50 10.86
CA ALA A 67 -4.74 -5.31 12.16
C ALA A 67 -3.81 -4.58 13.14
N GLY A 68 -4.32 -3.51 13.75
CA GLY A 68 -3.56 -2.68 14.70
C GLY A 68 -2.73 -1.55 14.07
N SER A 69 -2.68 -1.44 12.74
CA SER A 69 -2.12 -0.28 12.05
C SER A 69 -3.09 0.91 12.12
N GLN A 70 -2.56 2.09 12.44
CA GLN A 70 -3.31 3.36 12.42
C GLN A 70 -2.51 4.39 11.63
N PRO A 71 -2.42 4.24 10.31
CA PRO A 71 -1.47 5.01 9.52
C PRO A 71 -1.76 6.51 9.63
N SER A 72 -0.75 7.27 10.05
CA SER A 72 -0.76 8.73 10.13
C SER A 72 -0.28 9.38 8.82
N GLY A 73 0.26 8.58 7.90
CA GLY A 73 0.75 9.04 6.62
C GLY A 73 1.16 7.91 5.70
N MET A 74 1.68 8.28 4.53
CA MET A 74 2.21 7.37 3.52
C MET A 74 3.60 7.82 3.06
N LEU A 75 4.46 6.86 2.74
CA LEU A 75 5.69 7.08 2.00
C LEU A 75 5.57 6.39 0.64
N PHE A 76 5.84 7.12 -0.43
CA PHE A 76 5.91 6.60 -1.78
C PHE A 76 7.36 6.58 -2.24
N ALA A 77 7.81 5.46 -2.80
CA ALA A 77 9.11 5.35 -3.45
C ALA A 77 8.94 4.68 -4.82
N THR A 78 9.51 5.27 -5.87
CA THR A 78 9.51 4.62 -7.19
C THR A 78 10.42 3.40 -7.19
N ALA A 79 9.91 2.28 -7.71
CA ALA A 79 10.64 1.03 -7.85
C ALA A 79 10.42 0.40 -9.23
N LYS A 80 11.24 -0.59 -9.59
CA LYS A 80 11.04 -1.36 -10.81
C LYS A 80 9.74 -2.14 -10.70
N GLY A 81 8.75 -1.79 -11.52
CA GLY A 81 7.42 -2.43 -11.55
C GLY A 81 6.31 -1.67 -10.83
N GLY A 82 6.59 -0.50 -10.23
CA GLY A 82 5.56 0.33 -9.62
C GLY A 82 6.09 1.31 -8.57
N VAL A 83 5.19 1.72 -7.69
CA VAL A 83 5.47 2.56 -6.53
C VAL A 83 5.33 1.70 -5.29
N VAL A 84 6.38 1.68 -4.46
CA VAL A 84 6.31 1.16 -3.10
C VAL A 84 5.55 2.19 -2.26
N ALA A 85 4.39 1.81 -1.74
CA ALA A 85 3.56 2.60 -0.85
C ALA A 85 3.68 2.02 0.57
N GLY A 86 4.43 2.70 1.44
CA GLY A 86 4.61 2.35 2.84
C GLY A 86 3.67 3.15 3.76
N LEU A 87 3.05 2.48 4.73
CA LEU A 87 2.28 3.12 5.80
C LEU A 87 3.22 3.71 6.83
N ILE A 88 3.06 4.99 7.14
CA ILE A 88 3.73 5.65 8.26
C ILE A 88 2.81 5.52 9.47
N GLU A 89 3.28 4.85 10.52
CA GLU A 89 2.58 4.73 11.80
C GLU A 89 2.75 6.00 12.65
N PRO A 90 1.88 6.23 13.68
CA PRO A 90 1.97 7.41 14.53
C PRO A 90 3.29 7.55 15.29
N GLN A 91 4.01 6.44 15.50
CA GLN A 91 5.34 6.45 16.14
C GLN A 91 6.47 6.82 15.17
N GLY A 92 6.18 7.17 13.91
CA GLY A 92 7.17 7.61 12.93
C GLY A 92 7.97 6.48 12.28
N CYS A 93 7.41 5.28 12.23
CA CYS A 93 8.01 4.14 11.54
C CYS A 93 7.13 3.64 10.40
N ILE A 94 7.76 2.93 9.46
CA ILE A 94 7.07 2.19 8.42
C ILE A 94 7.09 0.72 8.80
N ARG A 95 5.89 0.15 8.95
CA ARG A 95 5.71 -1.27 9.28
C ARG A 95 5.15 -2.08 8.12
N HIS A 96 4.42 -1.42 7.22
CA HIS A 96 3.67 -2.09 6.17
C HIS A 96 3.90 -1.42 4.83
N TYR A 97 4.04 -2.20 3.77
CA TYR A 97 4.17 -1.67 2.41
C TYR A 97 3.44 -2.51 1.36
N ALA A 98 3.12 -1.90 0.24
CA ALA A 98 2.60 -2.56 -0.95
C ALA A 98 3.28 -2.01 -2.21
N ILE A 99 3.46 -2.85 -3.23
CA ILE A 99 3.87 -2.40 -4.57
C ILE A 99 2.61 -2.13 -5.37
N VAL A 100 2.43 -0.87 -5.78
CA VAL A 100 1.28 -0.41 -6.55
C VAL A 100 1.75 -0.10 -7.97
N PRO A 101 1.09 -0.63 -9.03
CA PRO A 101 1.38 -0.23 -10.40
C PRO A 101 1.29 1.29 -10.60
N HIS A 102 2.18 1.87 -11.42
CA HIS A 102 2.28 3.32 -11.60
C HIS A 102 0.97 3.99 -12.04
N ASP A 103 0.24 3.37 -12.94
CA ASP A 103 -1.07 3.85 -13.43
C ASP A 103 -2.10 3.91 -12.30
N LYS A 104 -2.16 2.87 -11.46
CA LYS A 104 -3.05 2.83 -10.30
C LYS A 104 -2.67 3.85 -9.25
N HIS A 105 -1.37 3.98 -8.94
CA HIS A 105 -0.86 4.99 -8.02
C HIS A 105 -1.23 6.40 -8.49
N ASN A 106 -0.89 6.75 -9.73
CA ASN A 106 -1.13 8.09 -10.27
C ASN A 106 -2.63 8.43 -10.31
N LYS A 107 -3.47 7.45 -10.70
CA LYS A 107 -4.93 7.63 -10.70
C LYS A 107 -5.48 7.83 -9.29
N ALA A 108 -5.05 7.03 -8.33
CA ALA A 108 -5.48 7.14 -6.93
C ALA A 108 -5.05 8.48 -6.33
N LEU A 109 -3.79 8.86 -6.48
CA LEU A 109 -3.26 10.11 -5.95
C LEU A 109 -3.95 11.33 -6.56
N SER A 110 -4.19 11.31 -7.88
CA SER A 110 -4.95 12.37 -8.56
C SER A 110 -6.39 12.48 -8.06
N GLN A 111 -7.01 11.36 -7.69
CA GLN A 111 -8.36 11.37 -7.11
C GLN A 111 -8.35 11.87 -5.66
N VAL A 112 -7.34 11.50 -4.86
CA VAL A 112 -7.18 12.00 -3.48
C VAL A 112 -7.15 13.52 -3.46
N PHE A 113 -6.29 14.15 -4.27
CA PHE A 113 -6.16 15.61 -4.34
C PHE A 113 -7.38 16.34 -4.92
N ARG A 114 -8.34 15.60 -5.51
CA ARG A 114 -9.62 16.18 -5.95
C ARG A 114 -10.70 16.10 -4.88
N ASP A 115 -10.60 15.11 -4.00
CA ASP A 115 -11.66 14.75 -3.05
C ASP A 115 -11.42 15.30 -1.64
N VAL A 116 -10.21 15.80 -1.37
CA VAL A 116 -9.77 16.43 -0.11
C VAL A 116 -9.35 17.86 -0.42
#